data_AF-A0A2V6GEW6-F1
#
_entry.id   AF-A0A2V6GEW6-F1
#
_cell.length_a   1.000
_cell.length_b   1.000
_cell.length_c   1.000
_cell.angle_alpha   90.00
_cell.angle_beta   90.00
_cell.angle_gamma   90.00
#
_symmetry.space_group_name_H-M   'P 1'
#
loop_
_entity.id
_entity.type
_entity.pdbx_description
1 polymer ?
#
loop_
_entity_poly.entity_id
_entity_poly.type
_entity_poly.pdbx_seq_one_letter_code
_entity_poly.pdbx_strand_id
1 'polypeptide(L)'
;MDEFAMGSSTENSGVKLTRNPWDLSRVPGGSSGGSAAAVAADAAFGALGTDTGGSIRQPAALSGIVGFKPSYGRVSRFGLVAFASSLDQAGPLTKTVRDAALIMNAIAGHDPQDSTCLNEPVPDYTAALGRDLRGVRLGLPKEYMIEGIEPQVKSAIDAA
;
A
#
# COMPACT_ATOMS: atom_id res chain seq x y z
N MET A 1 2.88 -7.66 -11.29
CA MET A 1 3.88 -7.30 -10.27
C MET A 1 5.26 -7.43 -10.86
N ASP A 2 6.26 -6.76 -10.30
CA ASP A 2 7.67 -7.12 -10.54
C ASP A 2 7.89 -8.58 -10.11
N GLU A 3 8.72 -9.32 -10.86
CA GLU A 3 9.05 -10.70 -10.55
C GLU A 3 9.56 -10.84 -9.10
N PHE A 4 9.01 -11.80 -8.35
CA PHE A 4 9.27 -12.02 -6.92
C PHE A 4 9.15 -10.77 -6.01
N ALA A 5 8.31 -9.81 -6.40
CA ALA A 5 8.12 -8.55 -5.69
C ALA A 5 9.35 -7.61 -5.69
N MET A 6 10.37 -7.88 -6.52
CA MET A 6 11.63 -7.15 -6.56
C MET A 6 11.64 -6.07 -7.64
N GLY A 7 11.16 -4.88 -7.28
CA GLY A 7 11.18 -3.71 -8.16
C GLY A 7 10.19 -2.63 -7.73
N SER A 8 10.28 -1.49 -8.41
CA SER A 8 9.51 -0.28 -8.10
C SER A 8 8.79 0.30 -9.33
N SER A 9 8.64 -0.49 -10.40
CA SER A 9 7.99 -0.05 -11.65
C SER A 9 7.06 -1.09 -12.29
N THR A 10 7.07 -2.34 -11.84
CA THR A 10 6.38 -3.48 -12.48
C THR A 10 6.94 -3.84 -13.87
N GLU A 11 8.08 -3.27 -14.26
CA GLU A 11 8.72 -3.56 -15.55
C GLU A 11 9.52 -4.87 -15.54
N ASN A 12 9.93 -5.36 -14.36
CA ASN A 12 10.58 -6.66 -14.23
C ASN A 12 9.59 -7.83 -14.27
N SER A 13 8.36 -7.61 -14.74
CA SER A 13 7.38 -8.71 -14.82
C SER A 13 7.80 -9.71 -15.91
N GLY A 14 7.97 -10.98 -15.52
CA GLY A 14 8.20 -12.08 -16.47
C GLY A 14 7.00 -12.43 -17.38
N VAL A 15 5.90 -11.68 -17.30
CA VAL A 15 4.67 -11.93 -18.08
C VAL A 15 4.35 -10.76 -19.01
N LYS A 16 4.15 -9.55 -18.45
CA LYS A 16 3.79 -8.35 -19.23
C LYS A 16 4.01 -7.07 -18.45
N LEU A 17 4.30 -5.99 -19.18
CA LEU A 17 4.39 -4.65 -18.64
C LEU A 17 3.01 -4.11 -18.29
N THR A 18 2.84 -3.63 -17.06
CA THR A 18 1.66 -2.84 -16.68
C THR A 18 1.96 -1.36 -16.89
N ARG A 19 0.99 -0.58 -17.38
CA ARG A 19 1.11 0.87 -17.57
C ARG A 19 0.23 1.62 -16.58
N ASN A 20 0.60 2.87 -16.28
CA ASN A 20 -0.17 3.73 -15.39
C ASN A 20 -1.48 4.18 -16.07
N PRO A 21 -2.66 4.00 -15.46
CA PRO A 21 -3.92 4.43 -16.06
C PRO A 21 -4.05 5.94 -16.30
N TRP A 22 -3.30 6.77 -15.57
CA TRP A 22 -3.29 8.23 -15.76
C TRP A 22 -2.44 8.68 -16.95
N ASP A 23 -1.43 7.90 -17.33
CA ASP A 23 -0.54 8.16 -18.46
C ASP A 23 0.11 6.84 -18.90
N LEU A 24 -0.34 6.29 -20.03
CA LEU A 24 0.10 4.99 -20.51
C LEU A 24 1.58 4.95 -20.93
N SER A 25 2.26 6.10 -21.03
CA SER A 25 3.71 6.17 -21.24
C SER A 25 4.51 5.94 -19.95
N ARG A 26 3.86 5.95 -18.78
CA ARG A 26 4.48 5.88 -17.46
C ARG A 26 4.25 4.56 -16.73
N VAL A 27 5.05 4.37 -15.70
CA VAL A 27 5.00 3.21 -14.81
C VAL A 27 3.88 3.36 -13.76
N PRO A 28 3.20 2.28 -13.38
CA PRO A 28 2.21 2.29 -12.29
C PRO A 28 2.87 2.21 -10.90
N GLY A 29 4.20 2.15 -10.83
CA GLY A 29 4.97 1.81 -9.64
C GLY A 29 5.18 0.31 -9.48
N GLY A 30 5.81 -0.09 -8.37
CA GLY A 30 6.09 -1.50 -8.08
C GLY A 30 6.32 -1.79 -6.60
N SER A 31 6.25 -3.05 -6.19
CA SER A 31 6.00 -4.22 -7.04
C SER A 31 4.51 -4.54 -7.23
N SER A 32 3.61 -3.95 -6.44
CA SER A 32 2.14 -4.13 -6.58
C SER A 32 1.52 -3.23 -7.66
N GLY A 33 2.25 -2.86 -8.72
CA GLY A 33 1.75 -1.95 -9.76
C GLY A 33 0.56 -2.48 -10.54
N GLY A 34 0.44 -3.80 -10.70
CA GLY A 34 -0.76 -4.44 -11.27
C GLY A 34 -2.02 -4.19 -10.44
N SER A 35 -1.93 -4.37 -9.12
CA SER A 35 -3.04 -4.12 -8.19
C SER A 35 -3.42 -2.63 -8.19
N ALA A 36 -2.43 -1.74 -8.17
CA ALA A 36 -2.68 -0.30 -8.20
C ALA A 36 -3.33 0.15 -9.51
N ALA A 37 -2.81 -0.29 -10.65
CA ALA A 37 -3.36 0.04 -11.95
C ALA A 37 -4.78 -0.52 -12.14
N ALA A 38 -5.07 -1.75 -11.68
CA ALA A 38 -6.39 -2.34 -11.78
C ALA A 38 -7.45 -1.55 -11.00
N VAL A 39 -7.12 -1.12 -9.78
CA VAL A 39 -8.00 -0.28 -8.98
C VAL A 39 -8.13 1.10 -9.61
N ALA A 40 -7.02 1.75 -9.96
CA ALA A 40 -7.02 3.08 -10.56
C ALA A 40 -7.81 3.15 -11.88
N ALA A 41 -7.79 2.09 -12.69
CA ALA A 41 -8.55 1.97 -13.93
C ALA A 41 -10.01 1.49 -13.75
N ASP A 42 -10.52 1.41 -12.51
CA ASP A 42 -11.86 0.92 -12.19
C ASP A 42 -12.16 -0.52 -12.69
N ALA A 43 -11.11 -1.33 -12.87
CA ALA A 43 -11.23 -2.73 -13.22
C ALA A 43 -11.51 -3.63 -12.00
N ALA A 44 -11.27 -3.11 -10.79
CA ALA A 44 -11.58 -3.75 -9.52
C ALA A 44 -11.94 -2.70 -8.46
N PHE A 45 -12.89 -3.03 -7.57
CA PHE A 45 -13.28 -2.17 -6.44
C PHE A 45 -12.17 -2.02 -5.40
N GLY A 46 -11.34 -3.04 -5.26
CA GLY A 46 -10.18 -3.08 -4.39
C GLY A 46 -9.30 -4.26 -4.78
N ALA A 47 -8.04 -4.21 -4.37
CA ALA A 47 -7.08 -5.26 -4.62
C ALA A 47 -6.17 -5.46 -3.41
N LEU A 48 -5.52 -6.62 -3.33
CA LEU A 48 -4.43 -6.86 -2.40
C LEU A 48 -3.09 -6.63 -3.11
N GLY A 49 -2.12 -6.14 -2.34
CA GLY A 49 -0.72 -6.09 -2.71
C GLY A 49 0.15 -6.52 -1.53
N THR A 50 1.46 -6.50 -1.73
CA THR A 50 2.46 -6.75 -0.68
C THR A 50 3.42 -5.57 -0.62
N ASP A 51 3.85 -5.19 0.58
CA ASP A 51 4.77 -4.08 0.83
C ASP A 51 5.93 -4.56 1.68
N THR A 52 7.10 -4.65 1.05
CA THR A 52 8.36 -4.98 1.70
C THR A 52 9.18 -3.72 1.99
N GLY A 53 9.22 -2.80 1.03
CA GLY A 53 9.99 -1.54 1.12
C GLY A 53 9.26 -0.32 0.56
N GLY A 54 7.93 -0.39 0.41
CA GLY A 54 7.12 0.62 -0.28
C GLY A 54 6.17 0.04 -1.33
N SER A 55 6.16 -1.29 -1.50
CA SER A 55 5.56 -1.95 -2.67
C SER A 55 4.02 -1.95 -2.72
N ILE A 56 3.33 -1.39 -1.72
CA ILE A 56 1.90 -0.99 -1.80
C ILE A 56 1.80 0.53 -1.90
N ARG A 57 2.51 1.24 -1.02
CA ARG A 57 2.37 2.71 -0.86
C ARG A 57 2.86 3.48 -2.09
N GLN A 58 3.98 3.08 -2.68
CA GLN A 58 4.54 3.75 -3.85
C GLN A 58 3.66 3.56 -5.10
N PRO A 59 3.18 2.35 -5.44
CA PRO A 59 2.21 2.17 -6.53
C PRO A 59 0.91 2.96 -6.31
N ALA A 60 0.42 2.98 -5.06
CA ALA A 60 -0.78 3.74 -4.72
C ALA A 60 -0.59 5.25 -4.93
N ALA A 61 0.55 5.80 -4.50
CA ALA A 61 0.91 7.20 -4.72
C ALA A 61 1.02 7.54 -6.21
N LEU A 62 1.69 6.71 -7.00
CA LEU A 62 1.86 6.93 -8.45
C LEU A 62 0.57 6.72 -9.25
N SER A 63 -0.37 5.92 -8.73
CA SER A 63 -1.66 5.66 -9.38
C SER A 63 -2.81 6.48 -8.80
N GLY A 64 -2.55 7.40 -7.87
CA GLY A 64 -3.55 8.30 -7.30
C GLY A 64 -4.66 7.59 -6.51
N ILE A 65 -4.32 6.54 -5.76
CA ILE A 65 -5.26 5.74 -4.97
C ILE A 65 -4.77 5.55 -3.53
N VAL A 66 -5.60 4.94 -2.67
CA VAL A 66 -5.25 4.60 -1.30
C VAL A 66 -4.53 3.25 -1.26
N GLY A 67 -3.34 3.22 -0.66
CA GLY A 67 -2.59 1.99 -0.38
C GLY A 67 -2.18 1.95 1.09
N PHE A 68 -2.50 0.86 1.78
CA PHE A 68 -2.22 0.75 3.22
C PHE A 68 -1.36 -0.48 3.51
N LYS A 69 -0.20 -0.26 4.12
CA LYS A 69 0.60 -1.34 4.71
C LYS A 69 0.33 -1.37 6.21
N PRO A 70 -0.27 -2.44 6.76
CA PRO A 70 -0.53 -2.51 8.19
C PRO A 70 0.75 -2.75 8.99
N SER A 71 0.61 -2.77 10.32
CA SER A 71 1.66 -3.22 11.24
C SER A 71 2.13 -4.63 10.85
N TYR A 72 3.43 -4.88 10.98
CA TYR A 72 3.97 -6.23 10.75
C TYR A 72 3.31 -7.24 11.70
N GLY A 73 2.87 -8.38 11.15
CA GLY A 73 2.12 -9.42 11.85
C GLY A 73 0.62 -9.17 11.97
N ARG A 74 0.09 -8.03 11.49
CA ARG A 74 -1.36 -7.76 11.53
C ARG A 74 -2.17 -8.61 10.54
N VAL A 75 -1.57 -8.93 9.40
CA VAL A 75 -2.11 -9.85 8.40
C VAL A 75 -1.14 -11.03 8.31
N SER A 76 -1.67 -12.24 8.21
CA SER A 76 -0.84 -13.44 8.08
C SER A 76 -0.02 -13.42 6.79
N ARG A 77 1.20 -13.93 6.87
CA ARG A 77 2.07 -14.18 5.72
C ARG A 77 2.00 -15.62 5.25
N PHE A 78 1.20 -16.48 5.88
CA PHE A 78 1.00 -17.84 5.40
C PHE A 78 0.34 -17.81 4.01
N GLY A 79 0.98 -18.46 3.03
CA GLY A 79 0.57 -18.43 1.62
C GLY A 79 1.13 -17.25 0.80
N LEU A 80 1.80 -16.28 1.43
CA LEU A 80 2.53 -15.23 0.73
C LEU A 80 3.90 -15.76 0.28
N VAL A 81 4.21 -15.64 -1.01
CA VAL A 81 5.55 -15.97 -1.52
C VAL A 81 6.53 -14.93 -0.99
N ALA A 82 7.40 -15.35 -0.07
CA ALA A 82 8.28 -14.47 0.67
C ALA A 82 9.34 -13.79 -0.22
N PHE A 83 9.58 -12.50 0.04
CA PHE A 83 10.73 -11.76 -0.47
C PHE A 83 11.69 -11.45 0.69
N ALA A 84 11.23 -10.71 1.70
CA ALA A 84 12.00 -10.46 2.92
C ALA A 84 11.11 -10.67 4.14
N SER A 85 11.20 -11.86 4.74
CA SER A 85 10.29 -12.33 5.79
C SER A 85 10.06 -11.36 6.95
N SER A 86 11.07 -10.59 7.36
CA SER A 86 10.98 -9.63 8.47
C SER A 86 10.35 -8.29 8.11
N LEU A 87 10.03 -8.07 6.83
CA LEU A 87 9.52 -6.81 6.30
C LEU A 87 8.18 -6.99 5.57
N ASP A 88 8.00 -8.13 4.90
CA ASP A 88 6.84 -8.40 4.06
C ASP A 88 5.52 -8.23 4.82
N GLN A 89 4.59 -7.51 4.21
CA GLN A 89 3.24 -7.46 4.72
C GLN A 89 2.21 -7.25 3.61
N ALA A 90 1.12 -8.02 3.64
CA ALA A 90 0.01 -7.83 2.73
C ALA A 90 -0.88 -6.65 3.18
N GLY A 91 -1.52 -5.99 2.22
CA GLY A 91 -2.42 -4.88 2.52
C GLY A 91 -3.26 -4.44 1.32
N PRO A 92 -4.30 -3.61 1.57
CA PRO A 92 -5.23 -3.21 0.53
C PRO A 92 -4.73 -2.05 -0.33
N LEU A 93 -5.18 -2.06 -1.59
CA LEU A 93 -5.20 -0.94 -2.52
C LEU A 93 -6.66 -0.67 -2.90
N THR A 94 -7.13 0.57 -2.76
CA THR A 94 -8.55 0.95 -2.95
C THR A 94 -8.70 2.40 -3.40
N LYS A 95 -9.89 2.78 -3.90
CA LYS A 95 -10.20 4.18 -4.24
C LYS A 95 -10.42 5.07 -3.01
N THR A 96 -10.87 4.51 -1.90
CA THR A 96 -11.23 5.29 -0.70
C THR A 96 -10.64 4.70 0.57
N VAL A 97 -10.40 5.56 1.57
CA VAL A 97 -9.92 5.13 2.90
C VAL A 97 -10.93 4.21 3.58
N ARG A 98 -12.23 4.41 3.34
CA ARG A 98 -13.29 3.55 3.86
C ARG A 98 -13.18 2.12 3.32
N ASP A 99 -12.92 1.96 2.02
CA ASP A 99 -12.79 0.63 1.42
C ASP A 99 -11.53 -0.08 1.90
N ALA A 100 -10.41 0.65 2.07
CA ALA A 100 -9.21 0.09 2.70
C ALA A 100 -9.50 -0.44 4.11
N ALA A 101 -10.25 0.32 4.92
CA ALA A 101 -10.66 -0.09 6.26
C ALA A 101 -11.56 -1.34 6.24
N LEU A 102 -12.52 -1.42 5.30
CA LEU A 102 -13.37 -2.60 5.13
C LEU A 102 -12.57 -3.85 4.76
N ILE A 103 -11.62 -3.74 3.83
CA ILE A 103 -10.75 -4.86 3.48
C ILE A 103 -9.87 -5.24 4.68
N MET A 104 -9.33 -4.27 5.42
CA MET A 104 -8.54 -4.56 6.63
C MET A 104 -9.32 -5.36 7.67
N ASN A 105 -10.59 -5.03 7.90
CA ASN A 105 -11.46 -5.81 8.79
C ASN A 105 -11.64 -7.26 8.33
N ALA A 106 -11.55 -7.53 7.02
CA ALA A 106 -11.71 -8.87 6.46
C ALA A 106 -10.42 -9.70 6.51
N ILE A 107 -9.24 -9.07 6.38
CA ILE A 107 -7.96 -9.78 6.21
C ILE A 107 -7.06 -9.77 7.44
N ALA A 108 -7.27 -8.85 8.38
CA ALA A 108 -6.48 -8.80 9.61
C ALA A 108 -6.97 -9.84 10.62
N GLY A 109 -6.04 -10.43 11.36
CA GLY A 109 -6.37 -11.45 12.36
C GLY A 109 -5.20 -12.38 12.64
N HIS A 110 -5.20 -12.94 13.84
CA HIS A 110 -4.24 -13.97 14.20
C HIS A 110 -4.44 -15.22 13.33
N ASP A 111 -3.33 -15.76 12.82
CA ASP A 111 -3.29 -17.02 12.10
C ASP A 111 -2.27 -17.96 12.77
N PRO A 112 -2.70 -19.13 13.29
CA PRO A 112 -1.80 -20.09 13.91
C PRO A 112 -0.81 -20.72 12.92
N GLN A 113 -0.99 -20.57 11.60
CA GLN A 113 -0.06 -21.07 10.59
C GLN A 113 1.12 -20.12 10.33
N ASP A 114 1.09 -18.90 10.88
CA ASP A 114 2.17 -17.91 10.80
C ASP A 114 2.64 -17.52 12.20
N SER A 115 3.80 -18.05 12.61
CA SER A 115 4.42 -17.76 13.92
C SER A 115 4.76 -16.28 14.14
N THR A 116 4.72 -15.45 13.10
CA THR A 116 4.97 -14.01 13.19
C THR A 116 3.68 -13.17 13.23
N CYS A 117 2.52 -13.82 13.08
CA CYS A 117 1.23 -13.17 13.13
C CYS A 117 0.86 -12.81 14.58
N LEU A 118 0.51 -11.55 14.81
CA LEU A 118 0.21 -11.03 16.14
C LEU A 118 -1.05 -11.70 16.69
N ASN A 119 -0.93 -12.29 17.89
CA ASN A 119 -2.08 -12.77 18.65
C ASN A 119 -2.68 -11.65 19.49
N GLU A 120 -3.18 -10.63 18.81
CA GLU A 120 -3.78 -9.42 19.39
C GLU A 120 -5.15 -9.18 18.77
N PRO A 121 -6.16 -8.71 19.54
CA PRO A 121 -7.45 -8.34 18.99
C PRO A 121 -7.32 -7.41 17.78
N VAL A 122 -8.15 -7.64 16.76
CA VAL A 122 -8.23 -6.78 15.59
C VAL A 122 -9.19 -5.64 15.91
N PRO A 123 -8.73 -4.38 15.91
CA PRO A 123 -9.65 -3.26 16.05
C PRO A 123 -10.55 -3.17 14.81
N ASP A 124 -11.78 -2.70 14.98
CA ASP A 124 -12.60 -2.32 13.83
C ASP A 124 -12.01 -1.07 13.17
N TYR A 125 -11.41 -1.25 11.99
CA TYR A 125 -10.79 -0.19 11.21
C TYR A 125 -11.78 0.87 10.73
N THR A 126 -13.09 0.58 10.73
CA THR A 126 -14.13 1.53 10.32
C THR A 126 -14.62 2.41 11.46
N ALA A 127 -14.41 2.00 12.72
CA ALA A 127 -14.98 2.67 13.89
C ALA A 127 -14.54 4.13 14.08
N ALA A 128 -13.36 4.49 13.56
CA ALA A 128 -12.82 5.85 13.68
C ALA A 128 -13.06 6.73 12.44
N LEU A 129 -13.67 6.21 11.37
CA LEU A 129 -13.89 6.98 10.14
C LEU A 129 -14.85 8.15 10.40
N GLY A 130 -14.52 9.32 9.85
CA GLY A 130 -15.32 10.55 10.00
C GLY A 130 -15.15 11.26 11.35
N ARG A 131 -14.29 10.76 12.24
CA ARG A 131 -13.89 11.50 13.43
C ARG A 131 -13.07 12.73 13.03
N ASP A 132 -13.31 13.81 13.75
CA ASP A 132 -12.54 15.04 13.64
C ASP A 132 -11.14 14.87 14.25
N LEU A 133 -10.17 15.60 13.69
CA LEU A 133 -8.75 15.55 14.04
C LEU A 133 -8.31 16.70 14.95
N ARG A 134 -9.22 17.59 15.40
CA ARG A 134 -8.88 18.65 16.38
C ARG A 134 -8.22 18.04 17.63
N GLY A 135 -7.05 18.58 18.00
CA GLY A 135 -6.26 18.11 19.13
C GLY A 135 -5.33 16.92 18.82
N VAL A 136 -5.39 16.35 17.62
CA VAL A 136 -4.39 15.36 17.17
C VAL A 136 -3.06 16.08 16.92
N ARG A 137 -1.96 15.48 17.39
CA ARG A 137 -0.61 15.97 17.14
C ARG A 137 -0.03 15.25 15.93
N LEU A 138 0.33 16.01 14.90
CA LEU A 138 1.02 15.50 13.72
C LEU A 138 2.51 15.83 13.82
N GLY A 139 3.35 14.82 13.60
CA GLY A 139 4.80 15.01 13.51
C GLY A 139 5.22 15.14 12.05
N LEU A 140 6.02 16.16 11.73
CA LEU A 140 6.62 16.34 10.41
C LEU A 140 8.14 16.15 10.54
N PRO A 141 8.68 14.95 10.22
CA PRO A 141 10.12 14.71 10.21
C PRO A 141 10.80 15.59 9.17
N LYS A 142 11.87 16.29 9.56
CA LYS A 142 12.61 17.16 8.64
C LYS A 142 13.26 16.35 7.51
N GLU A 143 13.61 15.11 7.82
CA GLU A 143 14.24 14.15 6.94
C GLU A 143 13.32 13.66 5.80
N TYR A 144 12.02 13.97 5.82
CA TYR A 144 11.13 13.72 4.68
C TYR A 144 11.27 14.80 3.58
N MET A 145 11.79 15.98 3.95
CA MET A 145 12.09 17.07 3.02
C MET A 145 13.53 16.95 2.53
N ILE A 146 13.80 15.88 1.78
CA ILE A 146 15.14 15.55 1.27
C ILE A 146 15.58 16.48 0.14
N GLU A 147 16.90 16.55 -0.07
CA GLU A 147 17.46 17.09 -1.32
C GLU A 147 17.02 16.20 -2.50
N GLY A 148 16.60 16.83 -3.60
CA GLY A 148 16.15 16.12 -4.80
C GLY A 148 14.67 15.74 -4.83
N ILE A 149 13.85 16.13 -3.84
CA ILE A 149 12.39 16.04 -3.96
C ILE A 149 11.89 16.90 -5.13
N GLU A 150 10.98 16.35 -5.93
CA GLU A 150 10.40 17.08 -7.06
C GLU A 150 9.59 18.29 -6.54
N PRO A 151 9.78 19.52 -7.07
CA PRO A 151 9.13 20.71 -6.54
C PRO A 151 7.61 20.62 -6.44
N GLN A 152 6.95 19.92 -7.36
CA GLN A 152 5.50 19.73 -7.34
C GLN A 152 5.06 18.82 -6.19
N VAL A 153 5.82 17.77 -5.90
CA VAL A 153 5.58 16.87 -4.76
C VAL A 153 5.75 17.63 -3.45
N LYS A 154 6.83 18.41 -3.33
CA LYS A 154 7.05 19.24 -2.13
C LYS A 154 5.91 20.23 -1.93
N SER A 155 5.50 20.94 -2.98
CA SER A 155 4.41 21.92 -2.91
C SER A 155 3.08 21.26 -2.53
N ALA A 156 2.80 20.05 -3.02
CA ALA A 156 1.60 19.30 -2.66
C ALA A 156 1.61 18.86 -1.19
N ILE A 157 2.76 18.46 -0.64
CA ILE A 157 2.91 18.11 0.78
C ILE A 157 2.74 19.35 1.66
N ASP A 158 3.36 20.49 1.30
CA ASP A 158 3.25 21.73 2.08
C ASP A 158 1.81 22.28 2.14
N ALA A 159 0.97 21.95 1.14
CA ALA A 159 -0.43 22.36 1.09
C ALA A 159 -1.40 21.43 1.83
N ALA A 160 -0.98 20.19 2.14
CA ALA A 160 -1.80 19.16 2.78
C ALA A 160 -1.78 19.28 4.32
#